data_AF-A0AAE1L8G5-F1
#
_entry.id   AF-A0AAE1L8G5-F1
#
_cell.length_a   1.000
_cell.length_b   1.000
_cell.length_c   1.000
_cell.angle_alpha   90.00
_cell.angle_beta   90.00
_cell.angle_gamma   90.00
#
_symmetry.space_group_name_H-M   'P 1'
#
loop_
_entity.id
_entity.type
_entity.pdbx_description
1 polymer ?
#
loop_
_entity_poly.entity_id
_entity_poly.type
_entity_poly.pdbx_seq_one_letter_code
_entity_poly.pdbx_strand_id
1 'polypeptide(L)'
;MGRKVDGYVELPHPDGTVEKRIYQFHGCFWHQCPTHFPPTEDDNDNRYENTVRLTALFRRNGFTVVEKWECEFNLELKTDPDTMAFFENHPSTRVTPLNLRDALMGGRTSALRWYHKADLDKGEKIKMVDVVSEYPNANLRAKYPVGHPEIFLAG
;
A
#
# COMPACT_ATOMS: atom_id res chain seq x y z
N MET A 1 26.42 -23.46 -3.11
CA MET A 1 25.44 -22.40 -2.79
C MET A 1 24.71 -22.01 -4.06
N GLY A 2 23.38 -22.17 -4.11
CA GLY A 2 22.57 -21.74 -5.25
C GLY A 2 22.38 -20.22 -5.27
N ARG A 3 22.23 -19.62 -6.45
CA ARG A 3 21.83 -18.21 -6.59
C ARG A 3 20.32 -18.09 -6.38
N LYS A 4 19.89 -17.04 -5.69
CA LYS A 4 18.47 -16.73 -5.52
C LYS A 4 17.89 -16.19 -6.83
N VAL A 5 16.64 -16.53 -7.09
CA VAL A 5 15.81 -16.06 -8.20
C VAL A 5 14.41 -15.73 -7.67
N ASP A 6 13.66 -14.89 -8.37
CA ASP A 6 12.31 -14.50 -7.93
C ASP A 6 11.29 -15.63 -8.10
N GLY A 7 11.43 -16.42 -9.17
CA GLY A 7 10.63 -17.63 -9.39
C GLY A 7 11.40 -18.71 -10.17
N TYR A 8 11.10 -19.96 -9.87
CA TYR A 8 11.63 -21.13 -10.57
C TYR A 8 10.54 -22.19 -10.74
N VAL A 9 10.44 -22.76 -11.94
CA VAL A 9 9.53 -23.86 -12.24
C VAL A 9 10.17 -24.84 -13.22
N GLU A 10 9.83 -26.12 -13.06
CA GLU A 10 10.15 -27.17 -14.02
C GLU A 10 8.87 -27.55 -14.76
N LEU A 11 8.84 -27.35 -16.08
CA LEU A 11 7.68 -27.59 -16.93
C LEU A 11 7.93 -28.88 -17.75
N PRO A 12 7.18 -29.97 -17.50
CA PRO A 12 7.29 -31.18 -18.31
C PRO A 12 6.66 -30.96 -19.69
N HIS A 13 7.34 -31.40 -20.73
CA HIS A 13 6.87 -31.40 -22.11
C HIS A 13 6.28 -32.76 -22.51
N PRO A 14 5.36 -32.81 -23.51
CA PRO A 14 4.77 -34.06 -23.99
C PRO A 14 5.78 -35.08 -24.55
N ASP A 15 6.97 -34.62 -24.96
CA ASP A 15 8.07 -35.44 -25.46
C ASP A 15 8.93 -36.08 -24.35
N GLY A 16 8.59 -35.84 -23.08
CA GLY A 16 9.29 -36.35 -21.91
C GLY A 16 10.48 -35.49 -21.46
N THR A 17 10.76 -34.37 -22.15
CA THR A 17 11.75 -33.39 -21.69
C THR A 17 11.18 -32.48 -20.61
N VAL A 18 12.06 -31.84 -19.83
CA VAL A 18 11.66 -30.87 -18.79
C VAL A 18 12.35 -29.55 -19.05
N GLU A 19 11.56 -28.50 -19.21
CA GLU A 19 12.07 -27.14 -19.32
C GLU A 19 12.23 -26.52 -17.93
N LYS A 20 13.43 -26.03 -17.66
CA LYS A 20 13.75 -25.31 -16.43
C LYS A 20 13.59 -23.81 -16.68
N ARG A 21 12.54 -23.21 -16.11
CA ARG A 21 12.19 -21.82 -16.34
C ARG A 21 12.39 -20.98 -15.07
N ILE A 22 13.08 -19.86 -15.24
CA ILE A 22 13.33 -18.84 -14.21
C ILE A 22 12.51 -17.61 -14.55
N TYR A 23 11.84 -17.05 -13.54
CA TYR A 23 11.15 -15.77 -13.62
C TYR A 23 11.92 -14.73 -12.82
N GLN A 24 12.15 -13.56 -13.41
CA GLN A 24 12.85 -12.43 -12.78
C GLN A 24 12.05 -11.14 -12.96
N PHE A 25 11.89 -10.39 -11.88
CA PHE A 25 11.25 -9.08 -11.89
C PHE A 25 12.27 -7.99 -11.54
N HIS A 26 12.50 -7.07 -12.47
CA HIS A 26 13.53 -6.05 -12.33
C HIS A 26 12.92 -4.73 -11.86
N GLY A 27 12.95 -4.51 -10.54
CA GLY A 27 12.65 -3.21 -9.94
C GLY A 27 13.58 -2.13 -10.50
N CYS A 28 13.03 -1.07 -11.09
CA CYS A 28 13.76 -0.10 -11.88
C CYS A 28 14.87 0.58 -11.07
N PHE A 29 14.59 0.95 -9.82
CA PHE A 29 15.57 1.58 -8.93
C PHE A 29 16.70 0.62 -8.57
N TRP A 30 16.38 -0.62 -8.19
CA TRP A 30 17.36 -1.60 -7.68
C TRP A 30 18.24 -2.20 -8.77
N HIS A 31 17.70 -2.34 -9.97
CA HIS A 31 18.41 -2.89 -11.13
C HIS A 31 18.93 -1.81 -12.09
N GLN A 32 18.78 -0.53 -11.74
CA GLN A 32 19.23 0.61 -12.54
C GLN A 32 18.70 0.54 -13.98
N CYS A 33 17.37 0.59 -14.11
CA CYS A 33 16.69 0.55 -15.40
C CYS A 33 17.26 1.63 -16.34
N PRO A 34 17.74 1.29 -17.55
CA PRO A 34 18.34 2.24 -18.49
C PRO A 34 17.42 3.41 -18.88
N THR A 35 16.11 3.21 -18.82
CA THR A 35 15.11 4.22 -19.17
C THR A 35 14.88 5.27 -18.08
N HIS A 36 14.89 4.85 -16.81
CA HIS A 36 14.52 5.71 -15.67
C HIS A 36 15.71 6.13 -14.80
N PHE A 37 16.77 5.32 -14.82
CA PHE A 37 17.99 5.50 -14.04
C PHE A 37 19.22 5.28 -14.95
N PRO A 38 19.40 6.12 -15.98
CA PRO A 38 20.57 6.00 -16.85
C PRO A 38 21.87 6.20 -16.05
N PRO A 39 22.93 5.45 -16.37
CA PRO A 39 24.19 5.54 -15.63
C PRO A 39 24.81 6.93 -15.77
N THR A 40 25.33 7.43 -14.65
CA THR A 40 26.05 8.70 -14.52
C THR A 40 27.53 8.45 -14.23
N GLU A 41 28.39 9.45 -14.41
CA GLU A 41 29.85 9.31 -14.16
C GLU A 41 30.16 8.96 -12.69
N ASP A 42 29.26 9.29 -11.76
CA ASP A 42 29.39 9.00 -10.32
C ASP A 42 28.78 7.64 -9.90
N ASP A 43 28.17 6.89 -10.83
CA ASP A 43 27.60 5.57 -10.53
C ASP A 43 28.71 4.53 -10.39
N ASN A 44 29.19 4.36 -9.15
CA ASN A 44 30.17 3.33 -8.80
C ASN A 44 29.62 1.90 -8.82
N ASP A 45 28.30 1.73 -9.01
CA ASP A 45 27.59 0.48 -8.78
C ASP A 45 27.00 -0.09 -10.08
N ASN A 46 27.59 -1.19 -10.59
CA ASN A 46 27.23 -1.80 -11.87
C ASN A 46 25.97 -2.68 -11.78
N ARG A 47 24.87 -2.15 -11.26
CA ARG A 47 23.65 -2.91 -10.95
C ARG A 47 22.95 -3.42 -12.22
N TYR A 48 22.87 -2.59 -13.25
CA TYR A 48 22.35 -2.99 -14.55
C TYR A 48 23.20 -4.09 -15.19
N GLU A 49 24.52 -3.90 -15.27
CA GLU A 49 25.42 -4.90 -15.86
C GLU A 49 25.39 -6.23 -15.11
N ASN A 50 25.31 -6.19 -13.77
CA ASN A 50 25.15 -7.39 -12.96
C ASN A 50 23.85 -8.13 -13.26
N THR A 51 22.76 -7.40 -13.49
CA THR A 51 21.46 -7.96 -13.90
C THR A 51 21.58 -8.67 -15.25
N VAL A 52 22.12 -7.99 -16.26
CA VAL A 52 22.34 -8.57 -17.60
C VAL A 52 23.27 -9.79 -17.54
N ARG A 53 24.36 -9.71 -16.78
CA ARG A 53 25.32 -10.79 -16.60
C ARG A 53 24.71 -12.02 -15.92
N LEU A 54 23.84 -11.81 -14.93
CA LEU A 54 23.10 -12.87 -14.25
C LEU A 54 22.13 -13.56 -15.22
N THR A 55 21.33 -12.81 -15.97
CA THR A 55 20.42 -13.35 -16.98
C THR A 55 21.19 -14.16 -18.03
N ALA A 56 22.31 -13.63 -18.53
CA ALA A 56 23.18 -14.35 -19.47
C ALA A 56 23.81 -15.62 -18.87
N LEU A 57 24.14 -15.62 -17.57
CA LEU A 57 24.61 -16.82 -16.89
C LEU A 57 23.52 -17.89 -16.84
N PHE A 58 22.28 -17.53 -16.47
CA PHE A 58 21.18 -18.50 -16.41
C PHE A 58 20.87 -19.10 -17.79
N ARG A 59 20.75 -18.27 -18.83
CA ARG A 59 20.53 -18.73 -20.20
C ARG A 59 21.63 -19.69 -20.67
N ARG A 60 22.91 -19.38 -20.39
CA ARG A 60 24.05 -20.25 -20.72
C ARG A 60 24.03 -21.60 -20.00
N ASN A 61 23.36 -21.70 -18.86
CA ASN A 61 23.21 -22.95 -18.11
C ASN A 61 21.94 -23.72 -18.50
N GLY A 62 21.29 -23.36 -19.62
CA GLY A 62 20.14 -24.09 -20.16
C GLY A 62 18.80 -23.74 -19.52
N PHE A 63 18.71 -22.64 -18.77
CA PHE A 63 17.45 -22.14 -18.25
C PHE A 63 16.75 -21.22 -19.25
N THR A 64 15.44 -21.36 -19.40
CA THR A 64 14.61 -20.33 -20.02
C THR A 64 14.40 -19.22 -19.00
N VAL A 65 14.82 -18.00 -19.31
CA VAL A 65 14.66 -16.85 -18.41
C VAL A 65 13.59 -15.92 -18.97
N VAL A 66 12.49 -15.78 -18.23
CA VAL A 66 11.42 -14.81 -18.46
C VAL A 66 11.65 -13.64 -17.50
N GLU A 67 11.92 -12.47 -18.06
CA GLU A 67 12.20 -11.26 -17.31
C GLU A 67 11.15 -10.18 -17.60
N LYS A 68 10.87 -9.33 -16.60
CA LYS A 68 9.96 -8.20 -16.74
C LYS A 68 10.50 -7.00 -15.98
N TRP A 69 10.59 -5.85 -16.62
CA TRP A 69 10.94 -4.61 -15.93
C TRP A 69 9.72 -4.00 -15.24
N GLU A 70 9.95 -3.40 -14.07
CA GLU A 70 8.90 -2.73 -13.30
C GLU A 70 8.17 -1.67 -14.12
N CYS A 71 8.88 -0.87 -14.92
CA CYS A 71 8.25 0.16 -15.74
C CYS A 71 7.38 -0.40 -16.86
N GLU A 72 7.78 -1.51 -17.48
CA GLU A 72 6.99 -2.20 -18.50
C GLU A 72 5.73 -2.79 -17.88
N PHE A 73 5.87 -3.45 -16.73
CA PHE A 73 4.75 -3.99 -15.99
C PHE A 73 3.78 -2.90 -15.54
N ASN A 74 4.28 -1.78 -15.01
CA ASN A 74 3.45 -0.63 -14.62
C ASN A 74 2.73 0.04 -15.80
N LEU A 75 3.29 -0.04 -17.01
CA LEU A 75 2.63 0.41 -18.23
C LEU A 75 1.51 -0.56 -18.60
N GLU A 76 1.78 -1.86 -18.62
CA GLU A 76 0.79 -2.90 -18.93
C GLU A 76 -0.39 -2.89 -17.96
N LEU A 77 -0.15 -2.68 -16.66
CA LEU A 77 -1.20 -2.48 -15.65
C LEU A 77 -2.17 -1.32 -15.99
N LYS A 78 -1.82 -0.43 -16.93
CA LYS A 78 -2.65 0.71 -17.36
C LYS A 78 -3.14 0.59 -18.79
N THR A 79 -2.43 -0.14 -19.64
CA THR A 79 -2.69 -0.17 -21.09
C THR A 79 -3.18 -1.49 -21.62
N ASP A 80 -2.82 -2.61 -20.98
CA ASP A 80 -3.14 -3.95 -21.45
C ASP A 80 -4.44 -4.47 -20.80
N PRO A 81 -5.52 -4.66 -21.58
CA PRO A 81 -6.81 -5.08 -21.04
C PRO A 81 -6.77 -6.41 -20.28
N ASP A 82 -5.97 -7.36 -20.75
CA ASP A 82 -5.87 -8.69 -20.14
C ASP A 82 -5.18 -8.60 -18.77
N THR A 83 -4.08 -7.86 -18.68
CA THR A 83 -3.38 -7.58 -17.43
C THR A 83 -4.28 -6.83 -16.45
N MET A 84 -5.00 -5.79 -16.90
CA MET A 84 -5.95 -5.06 -16.04
C MET A 84 -7.03 -6.00 -15.48
N ALA A 85 -7.69 -6.77 -16.35
CA ALA A 85 -8.76 -7.69 -15.96
C ALA A 85 -8.27 -8.79 -15.00
N PHE A 86 -7.04 -9.27 -15.21
CA PHE A 86 -6.40 -10.24 -14.31
C PHE A 86 -6.27 -9.68 -12.90
N PHE A 87 -5.73 -8.46 -12.73
CA PHE A 87 -5.49 -7.87 -11.41
C PHE A 87 -6.73 -7.27 -10.74
N GLU A 88 -7.78 -6.89 -11.47
CA GLU A 88 -9.05 -6.45 -10.86
C GLU A 88 -9.72 -7.56 -10.04
N ASN A 89 -9.64 -8.81 -10.51
CA ASN A 89 -10.34 -9.95 -9.91
C ASN A 89 -9.39 -10.92 -9.17
N HIS A 90 -8.09 -10.62 -9.11
CA HIS A 90 -7.13 -11.57 -8.56
C HIS A 90 -7.27 -11.69 -7.03
N PRO A 91 -7.32 -12.92 -6.46
CA PRO A 91 -7.41 -13.11 -5.01
C PRO A 91 -6.23 -12.54 -4.21
N SER A 92 -5.10 -12.28 -4.88
CA SER A 92 -3.91 -11.66 -4.26
C SER A 92 -3.91 -10.13 -4.33
N THR A 93 -4.88 -9.51 -4.98
CA THR A 93 -5.07 -8.05 -4.97
C THR A 93 -5.55 -7.67 -3.58
N ARG A 94 -4.60 -7.47 -2.68
CA ARG A 94 -4.87 -7.07 -1.30
C ARG A 94 -5.55 -5.71 -1.32
N VAL A 95 -6.63 -5.57 -0.56
CA VAL A 95 -7.18 -4.24 -0.22
C VAL A 95 -6.00 -3.41 0.27
N THR A 96 -5.77 -2.24 -0.36
CA THR A 96 -4.69 -1.34 0.03
C THR A 96 -4.72 -1.18 1.55
N PRO A 97 -3.62 -1.47 2.26
CA PRO A 97 -3.58 -1.32 3.71
C PRO A 97 -4.04 0.09 4.07
N LEU A 98 -4.85 0.22 5.12
CA LEU A 98 -5.27 1.52 5.62
C LEU A 98 -4.02 2.38 5.85
N ASN A 99 -3.92 3.50 5.16
CA ASN A 99 -2.85 4.45 5.40
C ASN A 99 -3.10 5.10 6.77
N LEU A 100 -2.32 4.71 7.78
CA LEU A 100 -2.44 5.21 9.14
C LEU A 100 -2.35 6.74 9.24
N ARG A 101 -1.67 7.40 8.28
CA ARG A 101 -1.59 8.88 8.25
C ARG A 101 -2.94 9.52 7.97
N ASP A 102 -3.79 8.87 7.18
CA ASP A 102 -5.13 9.38 6.86
C ASP A 102 -6.05 9.25 8.08
N ALA A 103 -5.82 8.27 8.96
CA ALA A 103 -6.52 8.13 10.24
C ALA A 103 -6.14 9.21 11.28
N LEU A 104 -5.00 9.89 11.10
CA LEU A 104 -4.59 11.03 11.93
C LEU A 104 -5.20 12.35 11.46
N MET A 105 -5.87 12.35 10.30
CA MET A 105 -6.49 13.51 9.68
C MET A 105 -8.00 13.46 9.89
N GLY A 106 -8.43 14.10 10.97
CA GLY A 106 -9.84 14.24 11.34
C GLY A 106 -9.90 15.20 12.51
N GLY A 107 -10.08 16.48 12.23
CA GLY A 107 -10.13 17.51 13.26
C GLY A 107 -11.23 17.23 14.27
N ARG A 108 -11.01 17.62 15.54
CA ARG A 108 -12.02 17.58 16.60
C ARG A 108 -13.27 18.32 16.12
N THR A 109 -14.32 17.60 15.74
CA THR A 109 -15.62 18.18 15.43
C THR A 109 -16.31 18.53 16.75
N SER A 110 -16.04 19.72 17.27
CA SER A 110 -16.78 20.26 18.40
C SER A 110 -17.98 21.06 17.87
N ALA A 111 -19.18 20.71 18.32
CA ALA A 111 -20.39 21.48 18.04
C ALA A 111 -20.39 22.76 18.90
N LEU A 112 -19.66 23.80 18.45
CA LEU A 112 -19.55 25.07 19.17
C LEU A 112 -20.47 26.12 18.56
N ARG A 113 -21.27 26.78 19.41
CA ARG A 113 -21.92 28.06 19.08
C ARG A 113 -21.01 29.18 19.57
N TRP A 114 -20.44 29.96 18.66
CA TRP A 114 -19.43 30.99 18.96
C TRP A 114 -19.90 32.09 19.91
N TYR A 115 -21.18 32.45 19.85
CA TYR A 115 -21.74 33.51 20.70
C TYR A 115 -23.21 33.23 21.02
N HIS A 116 -23.53 33.35 22.30
CA HIS A 116 -24.90 33.34 22.81
C HIS A 116 -24.98 34.25 24.02
N LYS A 117 -25.90 35.22 23.97
CA LYS A 117 -26.18 36.11 25.09
C LYS A 117 -27.42 35.59 25.80
N ALA A 118 -27.25 35.16 27.05
CA ALA A 118 -28.37 34.68 27.87
C ALA A 118 -29.31 35.84 28.24
N ASP A 119 -30.62 35.57 28.18
CA ASP A 119 -31.67 36.43 28.71
C ASP A 119 -31.81 36.22 30.22
N LEU A 120 -31.13 37.09 30.99
CA LEU A 120 -31.12 37.03 32.45
C LEU A 120 -32.48 37.36 33.07
N ASP A 121 -33.27 38.21 32.41
CA ASP A 121 -34.60 38.61 32.90
C ASP A 121 -35.59 37.45 32.83
N LYS A 122 -35.39 36.53 31.89
CA LYS A 122 -36.13 35.26 31.79
C LYS A 122 -35.47 34.11 32.55
N GLY A 123 -34.37 34.34 33.24
CA GLY A 123 -33.63 33.31 33.99
C GLY A 123 -32.94 32.27 33.11
N GLU A 124 -32.59 32.61 31.87
CA GLU A 124 -31.86 31.71 30.96
C GLU A 124 -30.47 31.36 31.53
N LYS A 125 -30.09 30.09 31.44
CA LYS A 125 -28.80 29.57 31.91
C LYS A 125 -28.07 28.85 30.78
N ILE A 126 -26.82 29.22 30.56
CA ILE A 126 -25.92 28.52 29.64
C ILE A 126 -25.25 27.39 30.40
N LYS A 127 -25.39 26.15 29.91
CA LYS A 127 -24.74 24.96 30.47
C LYS A 127 -23.77 24.38 29.44
N MET A 128 -22.59 24.02 29.89
CA MET A 128 -21.60 23.30 29.08
C MET A 128 -21.69 21.81 29.40
N VAL A 129 -21.85 20.98 28.37
CA VAL A 129 -21.74 19.52 28.49
C VAL A 129 -20.37 19.13 27.96
N ASP A 130 -19.48 18.69 28.83
CA ASP A 130 -18.15 18.24 28.44
C ASP A 130 -18.22 16.79 27.94
N VAL A 131 -18.47 16.64 26.64
CA VAL A 131 -18.41 15.34 25.95
C VAL A 131 -16.96 14.94 25.66
N VAL A 132 -16.02 15.91 25.63
CA VAL A 132 -14.63 15.66 25.22
C VAL A 132 -13.87 14.89 26.30
N SER A 133 -14.11 15.20 27.58
CA SER A 133 -13.51 14.47 28.69
C SER A 133 -14.05 13.04 28.87
N GLU A 134 -15.17 12.67 28.23
CA GLU A 134 -15.63 11.28 28.19
C GLU A 134 -14.81 10.41 27.22
N TYR A 135 -14.09 11.00 26.26
CA TYR A 135 -13.34 10.27 25.25
C TYR A 135 -12.27 9.31 25.85
N PRO A 136 -11.41 9.74 26.80
CA PRO A 136 -10.48 8.82 27.46
C PRO A 136 -11.16 7.70 28.26
N ASN A 137 -12.29 8.00 28.91
CA ASN A 137 -13.04 7.02 29.69
C ASN A 137 -13.69 5.95 28.79
N ALA A 138 -14.30 6.38 27.68
CA ALA A 138 -14.85 5.49 26.66
C ALA A 138 -13.76 4.59 26.06
N ASN A 139 -12.60 5.14 25.68
CA ASN A 139 -11.48 4.36 25.14
C ASN A 139 -11.00 3.25 26.07
N LEU A 140 -11.07 3.47 27.38
CA LEU A 140 -10.60 2.50 28.38
C LEU A 140 -11.67 1.48 28.77
N ARG A 141 -12.93 1.89 28.86
CA ARG A 141 -13.96 1.13 29.61
C ARG A 141 -15.20 0.77 28.82
N ALA A 142 -15.45 1.34 27.63
CA ALA A 142 -16.74 1.22 26.98
C ALA A 142 -16.69 1.19 25.45
N LYS A 143 -17.82 0.82 24.85
CA LYS A 143 -18.05 1.04 23.42
C LYS A 143 -18.32 2.53 23.20
N TYR A 144 -17.90 3.06 22.05
CA TYR A 144 -18.18 4.44 21.70
C TYR A 144 -19.69 4.69 21.61
N PRO A 145 -20.21 5.76 22.25
CA PRO A 145 -21.60 6.14 22.11
C PRO A 145 -21.89 6.63 20.69
N VAL A 146 -23.07 6.29 20.17
CA VAL A 146 -23.55 6.72 18.85
C VAL A 146 -24.91 7.38 19.02
N GLY A 147 -25.07 8.60 18.49
CA GLY A 147 -26.33 9.36 18.54
C GLY A 147 -26.27 10.63 19.40
N HIS A 148 -27.43 11.23 19.65
CA HIS A 148 -27.55 12.41 20.51
C HIS A 148 -27.58 12.02 21.99
N PRO A 149 -26.77 12.67 22.86
CA PRO A 149 -26.76 12.34 24.28
C PRO A 149 -28.02 12.80 24.98
N GLU A 150 -28.52 11.98 25.91
CA GLU A 150 -29.55 12.36 26.88
C GLU A 150 -28.88 12.93 28.14
N ILE A 151 -29.23 14.15 28.54
CA ILE A 151 -28.58 14.86 29.64
C ILE A 151 -29.39 14.67 30.92
N PHE A 152 -28.82 13.95 31.88
CA PHE A 152 -29.38 13.83 33.22
C PHE A 152 -28.86 14.98 34.11
N LEU A 153 -29.77 15.89 34.49
CA LEU A 153 -29.44 17.09 35.28
C LEU A 153 -29.68 16.93 36.80
N ALA A 154 -30.16 15.77 37.25
CA ALA A 154 -30.50 15.51 38.64
C ALA A 154 -29.44 14.60 39.30
N GLY A 155 -28.76 15.15 40.31
CA GLY A 155 -27.84 14.50 41.22
C GLY A 155 -27.77 15.31 42.51
#